data_AF-A0A0D3CUX6-F1
#
_entry.id   AF-A0A0D3CUX6-F1
#
_cell.length_a   1.000
_cell.length_b   1.000
_cell.length_c   1.000
_cell.angle_alpha   90.00
_cell.angle_beta   90.00
_cell.angle_gamma   90.00
#
_symmetry.space_group_name_H-M   'P 1'
#
loop_
_entity.id
_entity.type
_entity.pdbx_description
1 polymer ?
#
loop_
_entity_poly.entity_id
_entity_poly.type
_entity_poly.pdbx_seq_one_letter_code
_entity_poly.pdbx_strand_id
1 'polypeptide(L)'
;MSHLLLYLDVVLAYTMLKRGYPTFYDMPEKDQELWFRQFAQEFTWESGITEQVKIVFRRKAASHYTKRINEWKQKFDVGEVPKHINPDVWRDLCAHWTKDETNGRGRKGKFVHNLGATSLQTRALQLMKENGGVPVDDFTLMKNAYTNKKTGEIQDGLIKGVIQVVENRKVDLLATQASMCEEGDSASSNSLTVEQLNNLVLEAVPKKKGRYVGLARSTGGASSSSSAHYPLVDELIEKIKTKDTEIEFLKQDNAEIRVELQQNRTTMEENNVLTQTLLQKFRTRFGEDF
;
A
#
# COMPACT_ATOMS: atom_id res chain seq x y z
N MET A 1 9.69 30.07 -12.09
CA MET A 1 10.01 28.61 -12.04
C MET A 1 10.85 28.12 -13.22
N SER A 2 10.58 28.54 -14.46
CA SER A 2 11.30 28.04 -15.66
C SER A 2 12.81 28.35 -15.66
N HIS A 3 13.22 29.55 -15.23
CA HIS A 3 14.64 29.95 -15.17
C HIS A 3 15.48 29.15 -14.17
N LEU A 4 14.89 28.71 -13.05
CA LEU A 4 15.59 27.98 -11.99
C LEU A 4 15.89 26.53 -12.41
N LEU A 5 15.02 25.95 -13.23
CA LEU A 5 15.21 24.61 -13.80
C LEU A 5 16.25 24.62 -14.92
N LEU A 6 16.19 25.62 -15.81
CA LEU A 6 17.22 25.81 -16.85
C LEU A 6 18.61 26.06 -16.24
N TYR A 7 18.68 26.84 -15.16
CA TYR A 7 19.92 27.07 -14.43
C TYR A 7 20.48 25.78 -13.79
N LEU A 8 19.64 25.03 -13.09
CA LEU A 8 20.03 23.74 -12.52
C LEU A 8 20.43 22.74 -13.61
N ASP A 9 19.75 22.72 -14.76
CA ASP A 9 20.10 21.85 -15.89
C ASP A 9 21.47 22.20 -16.49
N VAL A 10 21.82 23.47 -16.61
CA VAL A 10 23.16 23.90 -17.11
C VAL A 10 24.26 23.58 -16.08
N VAL A 11 24.00 23.83 -14.79
CA VAL A 11 24.96 23.59 -13.70
C VAL A 11 25.22 22.09 -13.48
N LEU A 12 24.19 21.25 -13.61
CA LEU A 12 24.30 19.79 -13.44
C LEU A 12 24.85 19.07 -14.66
N ALA A 13 24.56 19.56 -15.87
CA ALA A 13 24.88 18.83 -17.08
C ALA A 13 26.29 19.08 -17.60
N TYR A 14 26.91 20.24 -17.31
CA TYR A 14 28.08 20.65 -18.10
C TYR A 14 29.37 20.95 -17.34
N THR A 15 29.40 21.27 -16.03
CA THR A 15 30.69 21.79 -15.45
C THR A 15 31.02 21.50 -13.98
N MET A 16 30.08 21.14 -13.09
CA MET A 16 30.37 21.22 -11.64
C MET A 16 30.60 19.90 -10.90
N LEU A 17 30.34 18.75 -11.51
CA LEU A 17 30.65 17.46 -10.88
C LEU A 17 32.09 17.06 -11.21
N LYS A 18 32.94 17.07 -10.18
CA LYS A 18 34.32 16.57 -10.26
C LYS A 18 34.39 15.04 -10.14
N ARG A 19 33.37 14.44 -9.51
CA ARG A 19 33.23 12.99 -9.27
C ARG A 19 31.78 12.56 -9.35
N GLY A 20 31.57 11.29 -9.62
CA GLY A 20 30.25 10.65 -9.55
C GLY A 20 29.88 10.34 -8.11
N TYR A 21 28.72 10.82 -7.65
CA TYR A 21 28.18 10.50 -6.32
C TYR A 21 26.86 9.74 -6.48
N PRO A 22 26.58 8.70 -5.67
CA PRO A 22 25.31 7.97 -5.77
C PRO A 22 24.09 8.85 -5.50
N THR A 23 24.19 9.76 -4.52
CA THR A 23 23.14 10.73 -4.18
C THR A 23 23.73 12.11 -3.92
N PHE A 24 22.86 13.14 -3.93
CA PHE A 24 23.25 14.51 -3.62
C PHE A 24 23.84 14.66 -2.21
N TYR A 25 23.41 13.83 -1.25
CA TYR A 25 23.89 13.91 0.13
C TYR A 25 25.23 13.19 0.33
N ASP A 26 25.64 12.32 -0.60
CA ASP A 26 26.99 11.72 -0.62
C ASP A 26 28.03 12.70 -1.15
N MET A 27 27.60 13.77 -1.82
CA MET A 27 28.46 14.87 -2.26
C MET A 27 29.00 15.62 -1.04
N PRO A 28 30.31 15.93 -0.97
CA PRO A 28 30.88 16.74 0.11
C PRO A 28 30.16 18.08 0.27
N GLU A 29 29.97 18.51 1.52
CA GLU A 29 29.26 19.76 1.83
C GLU A 29 29.88 20.98 1.13
N LYS A 30 31.22 21.01 0.99
CA LYS A 30 31.93 22.05 0.23
C LYS A 30 31.46 22.17 -1.22
N ASP A 31 31.12 21.05 -1.86
CA ASP A 31 30.70 21.03 -3.26
C ASP A 31 29.21 21.39 -3.37
N GLN A 32 28.38 20.95 -2.41
CA GLN A 32 27.00 21.42 -2.27
C GLN A 32 26.93 22.94 -2.02
N GLU A 33 27.84 23.47 -1.21
CA GLU A 33 27.95 24.90 -0.91
C GLU A 33 28.41 25.70 -2.12
N LEU A 34 29.35 25.16 -2.91
CA LEU A 34 29.78 25.78 -4.17
C LEU A 34 28.60 25.96 -5.13
N TRP A 35 27.71 24.97 -5.21
CA TRP A 35 26.50 25.04 -6.04
C TRP A 35 25.54 26.12 -5.54
N PHE A 36 25.38 26.23 -4.22
CA PHE A 36 24.56 27.29 -3.63
C PHE A 36 25.15 28.68 -3.87
N ARG A 37 26.48 28.85 -3.75
CA ARG A 37 27.16 30.12 -4.03
C ARG A 37 27.00 30.56 -5.48
N GLN A 38 27.10 29.64 -6.42
CA GLN A 38 26.88 29.95 -7.84
C GLN A 38 25.43 30.40 -8.06
N PHE A 39 24.48 29.66 -7.47
CA PHE A 39 23.06 30.05 -7.49
C PHE A 39 22.85 31.45 -6.89
N ALA A 40 23.50 31.76 -5.77
CA ALA A 40 23.41 33.07 -5.12
C ALA A 40 24.00 34.24 -5.94
N GLN A 41 24.81 33.98 -6.98
CA GLN A 41 25.31 35.05 -7.85
C GLN A 41 24.24 35.55 -8.83
N GLU A 42 23.28 34.69 -9.20
CA GLU A 42 22.29 34.97 -10.25
C GLU A 42 20.97 35.50 -9.69
N PHE A 43 20.76 35.37 -8.37
CA PHE A 43 19.50 35.71 -7.72
C PHE A 43 19.76 36.58 -6.49
N THR A 44 18.93 37.61 -6.32
CA THR A 44 18.96 38.50 -5.16
C THR A 44 17.80 38.18 -4.22
N TRP A 45 18.03 38.32 -2.92
CA TRP A 45 17.03 38.16 -1.86
C TRP A 45 17.43 38.95 -0.60
N GLU A 46 16.49 39.13 0.33
CA GLU A 46 16.76 39.78 1.61
C GLU A 46 17.69 38.94 2.49
N SER A 47 18.72 39.54 3.09
CA SER A 47 19.74 38.81 3.86
C SER A 47 19.15 37.94 4.98
N GLY A 48 18.05 38.37 5.60
CA GLY A 48 17.34 37.67 6.67
C GLY A 48 16.69 36.34 6.27
N ILE A 49 16.51 36.05 4.97
CA ILE A 49 15.94 34.78 4.49
C ILE A 49 16.98 33.84 3.88
N THR A 50 18.27 34.16 3.93
CA THR A 50 19.35 33.38 3.29
C THR A 50 19.33 31.91 3.67
N GLU A 51 19.13 31.56 4.95
CA GLU A 51 19.06 30.16 5.39
C GLU A 51 17.83 29.43 4.84
N GLN A 52 16.69 30.13 4.72
CA GLN A 52 15.48 29.55 4.14
C GLN A 52 15.68 29.27 2.64
N VAL A 53 16.30 30.21 1.94
CA VAL A 53 16.67 30.05 0.53
C VAL A 53 17.62 28.87 0.35
N LYS A 54 18.62 28.72 1.23
CA LYS A 54 19.57 27.60 1.24
C LYS A 54 18.87 26.24 1.44
N ILE A 55 17.94 26.15 2.39
CA ILE A 55 17.16 24.92 2.64
C ILE A 55 16.33 24.55 1.41
N VAL A 56 15.61 25.52 0.82
CA VAL A 56 14.79 25.29 -0.37
C VAL A 56 15.65 24.90 -1.57
N PHE A 57 16.80 25.58 -1.75
CA PHE A 57 17.78 25.26 -2.78
C PHE A 57 18.27 23.82 -2.65
N ARG A 58 18.76 23.40 -1.47
CA ARG A 58 19.25 22.03 -1.25
C ARG A 58 18.20 20.98 -1.59
N ARG A 59 16.93 21.20 -1.20
CA ARG A 59 15.83 20.29 -1.55
C ARG A 59 15.62 20.19 -3.07
N LYS A 60 15.67 21.32 -3.77
CA LYS A 60 15.51 21.35 -5.23
C LYS A 60 16.71 20.76 -5.96
N ALA A 61 17.93 21.08 -5.52
CA ALA A 61 19.17 20.52 -6.04
C ALA A 61 19.22 19.00 -5.86
N ALA A 62 18.85 18.49 -4.68
CA ALA A 62 18.80 17.05 -4.41
C ALA A 62 17.76 16.33 -5.28
N SER A 63 16.57 16.91 -5.45
CA SER A 63 15.53 16.35 -6.31
C SER A 63 15.96 16.31 -7.77
N HIS A 64 16.59 17.39 -8.26
CA HIS A 64 17.07 17.48 -9.64
C HIS A 64 18.25 16.54 -9.89
N TYR A 65 19.24 16.50 -8.98
CA TYR A 65 20.35 15.55 -9.01
C TYR A 65 19.86 14.11 -9.13
N THR A 66 18.91 13.73 -8.26
CA THR A 66 18.33 12.38 -8.25
C THR A 66 17.66 12.05 -9.59
N LYS A 67 16.91 13.00 -10.16
CA LYS A 67 16.29 12.82 -11.48
C LYS A 67 17.37 12.55 -12.55
N ARG A 68 18.43 13.35 -12.57
CA ARG A 68 19.52 13.22 -13.56
C ARG A 68 20.28 11.90 -13.41
N ILE A 69 20.62 11.50 -12.19
CA ILE A 69 21.27 10.21 -11.90
C ILE A 69 20.41 9.04 -12.40
N ASN A 70 19.09 9.10 -12.22
CA ASN A 70 18.18 8.06 -12.72
C ASN A 70 18.14 7.99 -14.26
N GLU A 71 18.13 9.14 -14.94
CA GLU A 71 18.21 9.20 -16.41
C GLU A 71 19.52 8.59 -16.93
N TRP A 72 20.64 8.90 -16.26
CA TRP A 72 21.95 8.32 -16.58
C TRP A 72 22.03 6.82 -16.27
N LYS A 73 21.43 6.38 -15.17
CA LYS A 73 21.35 4.94 -14.83
C LYS A 73 20.54 4.14 -15.86
N GLN A 74 19.45 4.71 -16.39
CA GLN A 74 18.70 4.06 -17.48
C GLN A 74 19.55 3.83 -18.73
N LYS A 75 20.48 4.76 -19.04
CA LYS A 75 21.42 4.59 -20.15
C LYS A 75 22.47 3.54 -19.85
N PHE A 76 23.00 3.53 -18.62
CA PHE A 76 23.90 2.48 -18.16
C PHE A 76 23.28 1.08 -18.29
N ASP A 77 22.02 0.92 -17.88
CA ASP A 77 21.29 -0.36 -17.94
C ASP A 77 21.14 -0.91 -19.37
N VAL A 78 21.19 -0.06 -20.41
CA VAL A 78 21.13 -0.45 -21.83
C VAL A 78 22.49 -0.39 -22.54
N GLY A 79 23.58 -0.15 -21.81
CA GLY A 79 24.93 -0.08 -22.35
C GLY A 79 25.25 1.22 -23.11
N GLU A 80 24.44 2.26 -22.94
CA GLU A 80 24.66 3.57 -23.55
C GLU A 80 25.35 4.57 -22.61
N VAL A 81 26.12 5.51 -23.19
CA VAL A 81 26.74 6.62 -22.46
C VAL A 81 25.94 7.91 -22.70
N PRO A 82 25.53 8.64 -21.63
CA PRO A 82 24.87 9.93 -21.78
C PRO A 82 25.72 10.94 -22.57
N LYS A 83 25.07 11.73 -23.45
CA LYS A 83 25.73 12.82 -24.17
C LYS A 83 26.17 13.91 -23.17
N HIS A 84 27.37 14.45 -23.35
CA HIS A 84 27.95 15.56 -22.58
C HIS A 84 28.24 15.31 -21.10
N ILE A 85 28.24 14.05 -20.64
CA ILE A 85 28.70 13.74 -19.29
C ILE A 85 30.23 13.80 -19.20
N ASN A 86 30.76 14.29 -18.08
CA ASN A 86 32.18 14.16 -17.78
C ASN A 86 32.56 12.67 -17.68
N PRO A 87 33.56 12.17 -18.44
CA PRO A 87 33.97 10.76 -18.42
C PRO A 87 34.36 10.24 -17.03
N ASP A 88 34.98 11.07 -16.20
CA ASP A 88 35.37 10.69 -14.84
C ASP A 88 34.16 10.49 -13.93
N VAL A 89 33.18 11.40 -14.04
CA VAL A 89 31.91 11.30 -13.32
C VAL A 89 31.14 10.06 -13.76
N TRP A 90 31.10 9.80 -15.07
CA TRP A 90 30.45 8.61 -15.60
C TRP A 90 31.10 7.32 -15.08
N ARG A 91 32.44 7.24 -15.11
CA ARG A 91 33.19 6.08 -14.61
C ARG A 91 32.91 5.84 -13.12
N ASP A 92 32.94 6.88 -12.31
CA ASP A 92 32.66 6.78 -10.86
C ASP A 92 31.22 6.29 -10.63
N LEU A 93 30.23 6.83 -11.35
CA LEU A 93 28.84 6.40 -11.26
C LEU A 93 28.63 4.94 -11.70
N CYS A 94 29.26 4.53 -12.82
CA CYS A 94 29.25 3.14 -13.25
C CYS A 94 29.84 2.23 -12.16
N ALA A 95 30.97 2.60 -11.56
CA ALA A 95 31.55 1.83 -10.46
C ALA A 95 30.60 1.72 -9.25
N HIS A 96 29.84 2.77 -8.94
CA HIS A 96 28.80 2.72 -7.92
C HIS A 96 27.64 1.78 -8.27
N TRP A 97 27.20 1.76 -9.53
CA TRP A 97 26.10 0.90 -9.97
C TRP A 97 26.51 -0.56 -10.16
N THR A 98 27.75 -0.83 -10.56
CA THR A 98 28.33 -2.18 -10.63
C THR A 98 28.60 -2.76 -9.24
N LYS A 99 29.03 -1.95 -8.26
CA LYS A 99 29.12 -2.40 -6.85
C LYS A 99 27.74 -2.68 -6.24
N ASP A 100 26.69 -2.06 -6.79
CA ASP A 100 25.29 -2.31 -6.45
C ASP A 100 24.71 -3.52 -7.21
N GLU A 101 25.54 -4.48 -7.63
CA GLU A 101 25.11 -5.75 -8.27
C GLU A 101 24.21 -6.65 -7.39
N THR A 102 23.78 -6.17 -6.21
CA THR A 102 22.63 -6.72 -5.48
C THR A 102 21.36 -5.86 -5.52
N ASN A 103 21.32 -4.64 -6.08
CA ASN A 103 20.10 -3.83 -6.20
C ASN A 103 20.09 -2.81 -7.37
N GLY A 104 20.01 -3.31 -8.61
CA GLY A 104 19.60 -2.49 -9.76
C GLY A 104 18.19 -1.90 -9.62
N ARG A 105 18.09 -0.66 -9.11
CA ARG A 105 16.85 0.17 -9.08
C ARG A 105 16.44 0.74 -10.46
N GLY A 106 16.81 0.09 -11.55
CA GLY A 106 16.23 0.34 -12.88
C GLY A 106 14.92 -0.43 -13.00
N ARG A 107 13.77 0.22 -12.75
CA ARG A 107 12.40 -0.33 -12.93
C ARG A 107 12.07 -1.72 -12.33
N LYS A 108 12.98 -2.40 -11.63
CA LYS A 108 12.79 -3.67 -10.90
C LYS A 108 12.27 -3.45 -9.47
N GLY A 109 11.24 -2.62 -9.35
CA GLY A 109 10.47 -2.45 -8.11
C GLY A 109 9.08 -3.07 -8.16
N LYS A 110 8.67 -3.56 -9.33
CA LYS A 110 7.44 -4.34 -9.48
C LYS A 110 7.86 -5.77 -9.77
N PHE A 111 7.57 -6.67 -8.84
CA PHE A 111 7.55 -8.09 -9.13
C PHE A 111 6.75 -8.31 -10.41
N VAL A 112 7.35 -8.98 -11.40
CA VAL A 112 6.69 -9.23 -12.68
C VAL A 112 5.69 -10.34 -12.47
N HIS A 113 4.48 -9.95 -12.09
CA HIS A 113 3.33 -10.85 -12.01
C HIS A 113 2.54 -10.74 -13.33
N ASN A 114 2.03 -11.87 -13.80
CA ASN A 114 1.37 -12.03 -15.09
C ASN A 114 -0.15 -11.77 -15.02
N LEU A 115 -0.61 -11.06 -13.99
CA LEU A 115 -2.03 -10.77 -13.76
C LEU A 115 -2.52 -9.50 -14.51
N GLY A 116 -1.65 -8.83 -15.25
CA GLY A 116 -1.99 -7.59 -15.94
C GLY A 116 -2.33 -6.47 -14.95
N ALA A 117 -3.52 -5.87 -15.08
CA ALA A 117 -4.00 -4.82 -14.18
C ALA A 117 -4.62 -5.36 -12.87
N THR A 118 -4.70 -6.68 -12.70
CA THR A 118 -5.32 -7.33 -11.53
C THR A 118 -4.31 -7.48 -10.39
N SER A 119 -4.65 -6.99 -9.20
CA SER A 119 -3.80 -7.17 -8.02
C SER A 119 -3.80 -8.63 -7.54
N LEU A 120 -2.74 -9.04 -6.81
CA LEU A 120 -2.66 -10.36 -6.16
C LEU A 120 -3.87 -10.64 -5.24
N GLN A 121 -4.32 -9.62 -4.48
CA GLN A 121 -5.46 -9.74 -3.59
C GLN A 121 -6.76 -9.99 -4.36
N THR A 122 -6.96 -9.24 -5.45
CA THR A 122 -8.13 -9.41 -6.33
C THR A 122 -8.12 -10.80 -6.97
N ARG A 123 -6.95 -11.29 -7.38
CA ARG A 123 -6.84 -12.65 -7.95
C ARG A 123 -7.11 -13.72 -6.90
N ALA A 124 -6.69 -13.54 -5.65
CA ALA A 124 -7.00 -14.46 -4.56
C ALA A 124 -8.52 -14.59 -4.33
N LEU A 125 -9.25 -13.46 -4.34
CA LEU A 125 -10.72 -13.46 -4.26
C LEU A 125 -11.37 -14.14 -5.46
N GLN A 126 -10.82 -13.93 -6.65
CA GLN A 126 -11.33 -14.58 -7.86
C GLN A 126 -11.14 -16.10 -7.79
N LEU A 127 -9.96 -16.56 -7.36
CA LEU A 127 -9.66 -17.98 -7.16
C LEU A 127 -10.55 -18.61 -6.08
N MET A 128 -10.82 -17.90 -4.99
CA MET A 128 -11.76 -18.36 -3.96
C MET A 128 -13.17 -18.53 -4.52
N LYS A 129 -13.63 -17.60 -5.37
CA LYS A 129 -14.93 -17.71 -6.04
C LYS A 129 -14.95 -18.86 -7.05
N GLU A 130 -13.87 -19.06 -7.81
CA GLU A 130 -13.68 -20.18 -8.75
C GLU A 130 -13.71 -21.54 -8.00
N ASN A 131 -13.18 -21.59 -6.77
CA ASN A 131 -13.15 -22.78 -5.90
C ASN A 131 -14.39 -22.94 -4.99
N GLY A 132 -15.55 -22.40 -5.38
CA GLY A 132 -16.79 -22.58 -4.62
C GLY A 132 -16.81 -21.91 -3.23
N GLY A 133 -15.99 -20.88 -3.03
CA GLY A 133 -15.87 -20.13 -1.77
C GLY A 133 -14.70 -20.56 -0.89
N VAL A 134 -13.93 -21.57 -1.27
CA VAL A 134 -12.77 -22.04 -0.48
C VAL A 134 -11.51 -21.22 -0.81
N PRO A 135 -10.84 -20.60 0.18
CA PRO A 135 -9.60 -19.86 -0.04
C PRO A 135 -8.47 -20.74 -0.59
N VAL A 136 -7.70 -20.20 -1.53
CA VAL A 136 -6.51 -20.85 -2.10
C VAL A 136 -5.28 -20.53 -1.25
N ASP A 137 -4.37 -21.50 -1.11
CA ASP A 137 -3.11 -21.34 -0.39
C ASP A 137 -2.13 -20.37 -1.10
N ASP A 138 -1.22 -19.79 -0.32
CA ASP A 138 -0.24 -18.79 -0.73
C ASP A 138 0.71 -19.33 -1.82
N PHE A 139 1.01 -20.64 -1.83
CA PHE A 139 1.86 -21.25 -2.85
C PHE A 139 1.13 -21.31 -4.19
N THR A 140 -0.11 -21.79 -4.21
CA THR A 140 -0.93 -21.88 -5.42
C THR A 140 -1.22 -20.48 -5.99
N LEU A 141 -1.53 -19.50 -5.14
CA LEU A 141 -1.71 -18.11 -5.55
C LEU A 141 -0.42 -17.54 -6.18
N MET A 142 0.73 -17.75 -5.55
CA MET A 142 2.02 -17.27 -6.04
C MET A 142 2.40 -17.93 -7.37
N LYS A 143 2.26 -19.26 -7.48
CA LYS A 143 2.50 -19.98 -8.73
C LYS A 143 1.57 -19.48 -9.85
N ASN A 144 0.28 -19.27 -9.56
CA ASN A 144 -0.67 -18.73 -10.53
C ASN A 144 -0.30 -17.31 -11.00
N ALA A 145 0.08 -16.45 -10.07
CA ALA A 145 0.34 -15.04 -10.37
C ALA A 145 1.65 -14.82 -11.13
N TYR A 146 2.66 -15.64 -10.88
CA TYR A 146 4.02 -15.43 -11.41
C TYR A 146 4.38 -16.33 -12.59
N THR A 147 3.56 -17.33 -12.92
CA THR A 147 3.74 -18.15 -14.12
C THR A 147 3.25 -17.42 -15.36
N ASN A 148 4.11 -17.32 -16.37
CA ASN A 148 3.74 -16.76 -17.66
C ASN A 148 2.87 -17.79 -18.41
N LYS A 149 1.63 -17.40 -18.79
CA LYS A 149 0.69 -18.31 -19.46
C LYS A 149 1.15 -18.77 -20.85
N LYS A 150 2.03 -18.02 -21.53
CA LYS A 150 2.53 -18.36 -22.87
C LYS A 150 3.73 -19.31 -22.82
N THR A 151 4.66 -19.07 -21.88
CA THR A 151 5.89 -19.86 -21.78
C THR A 151 5.81 -20.97 -20.73
N GLY A 152 4.87 -20.90 -19.80
CA GLY A 152 4.77 -21.80 -18.65
C GLY A 152 5.81 -21.54 -17.56
N GLU A 153 6.64 -20.50 -17.70
CA GLU A 153 7.78 -20.25 -16.81
C GLU A 153 7.57 -19.06 -15.88
N ILE A 154 8.20 -19.13 -14.71
CA ILE A 154 8.32 -18.00 -13.78
C ILE A 154 9.57 -17.20 -14.16
N GLN A 155 9.36 -15.96 -14.60
CA GLN A 155 10.44 -15.07 -15.06
C GLN A 155 11.12 -14.31 -13.91
N ASP A 156 10.42 -14.13 -12.78
CA ASP A 156 10.98 -13.49 -11.59
C ASP A 156 11.90 -14.46 -10.85
N GLY A 157 13.21 -14.20 -10.88
CA GLY A 157 14.22 -15.09 -10.31
C GLY A 157 14.08 -15.31 -8.81
N LEU A 158 13.60 -14.31 -8.06
CA LEU A 158 13.37 -14.46 -6.61
C LEU A 158 12.16 -15.36 -6.35
N ILE A 159 11.04 -15.10 -7.05
CA ILE A 159 9.84 -15.93 -6.89
C ILE A 159 10.08 -17.35 -7.39
N LYS A 160 10.84 -17.52 -8.48
CA LYS A 160 11.26 -18.84 -8.98
C LYS A 160 12.03 -19.61 -7.90
N GLY A 161 12.97 -18.95 -7.20
CA GLY A 161 13.70 -19.53 -6.08
C GLY A 161 12.79 -19.91 -4.91
N VAL A 162 11.86 -19.03 -4.52
CA VAL A 162 10.88 -19.31 -3.45
C VAL A 162 10.03 -20.52 -3.79
N ILE A 163 9.47 -20.59 -5.00
CA ILE A 163 8.63 -21.71 -5.45
C ILE A 163 9.42 -23.02 -5.41
N GLN A 164 10.68 -23.02 -5.87
CA GLN A 164 11.53 -24.22 -5.84
C GLN A 164 11.81 -24.68 -4.41
N VAL A 165 12.13 -23.76 -3.49
CA VAL A 165 12.35 -24.10 -2.08
C VAL A 165 11.10 -24.71 -1.46
N VAL A 166 9.93 -24.13 -1.72
CA VAL A 166 8.67 -24.66 -1.21
C VAL A 166 8.37 -26.03 -1.83
N GLU A 167 8.55 -26.22 -3.14
CA GLU A 167 8.38 -27.53 -3.80
C GLU A 167 9.29 -28.61 -3.20
N ASN A 168 10.57 -28.31 -2.96
CA ASN A 168 11.50 -29.25 -2.34
C ASN A 168 11.05 -29.61 -0.91
N ARG A 169 10.69 -28.61 -0.09
CA ARG A 169 10.22 -28.84 1.28
C ARG A 169 8.91 -29.64 1.33
N LYS A 170 8.02 -29.48 0.34
CA LYS A 170 6.81 -30.31 0.22
C LYS A 170 7.17 -31.78 0.03
N VAL A 171 8.13 -32.07 -0.85
CA VAL A 171 8.59 -33.44 -1.11
C VAL A 171 9.17 -34.05 0.16
N ASP A 172 10.02 -33.31 0.88
CA ASP A 172 10.64 -33.79 2.11
C ASP A 172 9.61 -34.07 3.23
N LEU A 173 8.60 -33.19 3.36
CA LEU A 173 7.53 -33.39 4.36
C LEU A 173 6.63 -34.56 4.01
N LEU A 174 6.26 -34.74 2.75
CA LEU A 174 5.47 -35.90 2.31
C LEU A 174 6.25 -37.20 2.49
N ALA A 175 7.56 -37.21 2.20
CA ALA A 175 8.42 -38.36 2.43
C ALA A 175 8.52 -38.70 3.93
N THR A 176 8.66 -37.69 4.79
CA THR A 176 8.68 -37.87 6.25
C THR A 176 7.34 -38.40 6.76
N GLN A 177 6.23 -37.84 6.29
CA GLN A 177 4.87 -38.26 6.67
C GLN A 177 4.59 -39.70 6.25
N ALA A 178 5.05 -40.10 5.05
CA ALA A 178 4.97 -41.48 4.58
C ALA A 178 5.83 -42.45 5.42
N SER A 179 6.99 -42.00 5.92
CA SER A 179 7.87 -42.82 6.77
C SER A 179 7.39 -42.99 8.22
N MET A 180 6.42 -42.17 8.67
CA MET A 180 5.86 -42.24 10.03
C MET A 180 4.56 -43.05 10.13
N CYS A 181 4.07 -43.60 9.03
CA CYS A 181 2.92 -44.49 9.01
C CYS A 181 3.35 -45.95 9.26
N GLU A 182 3.64 -46.28 10.52
CA GLU A 182 3.62 -47.66 10.98
C GLU A 182 2.15 -48.07 11.25
N GLU A 183 1.80 -49.28 10.85
CA GLU A 183 0.48 -49.88 10.68
C GLU A 183 -0.71 -49.34 11.53
N GLY A 184 -1.84 -49.08 10.86
CA GLY A 184 -3.17 -49.09 11.51
C GLY A 184 -4.06 -47.90 11.17
N ASP A 185 -4.84 -48.05 10.11
CA ASP A 185 -6.19 -47.46 9.93
C ASP A 185 -6.37 -45.96 10.23
N SER A 186 -5.86 -45.12 9.33
CA SER A 186 -6.52 -43.87 8.95
C SER A 186 -6.00 -43.46 7.60
N ALA A 187 -6.90 -43.02 6.72
CA ALA A 187 -6.59 -42.48 5.41
C ALA A 187 -5.61 -41.30 5.57
N SER A 188 -4.31 -41.60 5.55
CA SER A 188 -3.25 -40.61 5.59
C SER A 188 -3.42 -39.77 4.34
N SER A 189 -3.93 -38.55 4.52
CA SER A 189 -4.07 -37.60 3.44
C SER A 189 -2.66 -37.35 2.90
N ASN A 190 -2.35 -37.90 1.72
CA ASN A 190 -1.11 -37.64 0.97
C ASN A 190 -1.01 -36.16 0.51
N SER A 191 -1.75 -35.25 1.14
CA SER A 191 -1.84 -33.84 0.81
C SER A 191 -1.64 -32.98 2.05
N LEU A 192 -0.72 -32.03 1.94
CA LEU A 192 -0.45 -31.02 2.97
C LEU A 192 -1.66 -30.10 3.15
N THR A 193 -1.93 -29.70 4.38
CA THR A 193 -3.01 -28.73 4.65
C THR A 193 -2.66 -27.34 4.09
N VAL A 194 -3.69 -26.54 3.84
CA VAL A 194 -3.53 -25.13 3.39
C VAL A 194 -2.63 -24.33 4.35
N GLU A 195 -2.76 -24.56 5.66
CA GLU A 195 -1.94 -23.89 6.67
C GLU A 195 -0.47 -24.32 6.63
N GLN A 196 -0.21 -25.62 6.49
CA GLN A 196 1.15 -26.13 6.34
C GLN A 196 1.83 -25.54 5.10
N LEU A 197 1.10 -25.45 3.98
CA LEU A 197 1.59 -24.82 2.76
C LEU A 197 1.88 -23.33 2.92
N ASN A 198 0.97 -22.60 3.57
CA ASN A 198 1.16 -21.17 3.83
C ASN A 198 2.39 -20.92 4.71
N ASN A 199 2.61 -21.74 5.74
CA ASN A 199 3.77 -21.62 6.61
C ASN A 199 5.09 -21.86 5.86
N LEU A 200 5.15 -22.87 4.99
CA LEU A 200 6.33 -23.11 4.14
C LEU A 200 6.65 -21.92 3.24
N VAL A 201 5.62 -21.29 2.67
CA VAL A 201 5.79 -20.10 1.83
C VAL A 201 6.27 -18.92 2.67
N LEU A 202 5.69 -18.70 3.86
CA LEU A 202 6.12 -17.62 4.77
C LEU A 202 7.59 -17.76 5.19
N GLU A 203 8.07 -18.98 5.39
CA GLU A 203 9.49 -19.24 5.71
C GLU A 203 10.42 -19.05 4.51
N ALA A 204 9.97 -19.40 3.30
CA ALA A 204 10.78 -19.28 2.10
C ALA A 204 10.84 -17.84 1.55
N VAL A 205 9.81 -17.04 1.79
CA VAL A 205 9.69 -15.69 1.23
C VAL A 205 10.53 -14.68 2.03
N PRO A 206 11.42 -13.92 1.38
CA PRO A 206 12.19 -12.89 2.06
C PRO A 206 11.31 -11.73 2.55
N LYS A 207 11.64 -11.18 3.72
CA LYS A 207 11.02 -9.97 4.27
C LYS A 207 11.81 -8.73 3.87
N LYS A 208 11.11 -7.73 3.30
CA LYS A 208 11.70 -6.42 2.98
C LYS A 208 10.87 -5.31 3.61
N LYS A 209 11.49 -4.54 4.52
CA LYS A 209 10.83 -3.47 5.29
C LYS A 209 9.55 -3.96 5.99
N GLY A 210 9.65 -5.09 6.69
CA GLY A 210 8.52 -5.74 7.35
C GLY A 210 7.68 -6.59 6.41
N ARG A 211 7.50 -6.26 5.13
CA ARG A 211 6.56 -6.97 4.23
C ARG A 211 7.16 -8.22 3.60
N TYR A 212 6.34 -9.27 3.48
CA TYR A 212 6.71 -10.45 2.70
C TYR A 212 6.66 -10.15 1.20
N VAL A 213 7.73 -10.50 0.51
CA VAL A 213 7.91 -10.28 -0.93
C VAL A 213 6.95 -11.16 -1.75
N GLY A 214 6.19 -10.56 -2.67
CA GLY A 214 5.34 -11.31 -3.61
C GLY A 214 4.12 -12.01 -3.00
N LEU A 215 3.84 -11.78 -1.71
CA LEU A 215 2.65 -12.25 -1.02
C LEU A 215 1.60 -11.13 -0.92
N ALA A 216 0.34 -11.54 -0.96
CA ALA A 216 -0.78 -10.62 -0.79
C ALA A 216 -0.97 -10.17 0.67
N ARG A 217 -0.36 -10.88 1.63
CA ARG A 217 -0.52 -10.68 3.08
C ARG A 217 0.45 -9.62 3.61
N SER A 218 -0.08 -8.59 4.26
CA SER A 218 0.75 -7.62 5.01
C SER A 218 1.11 -8.19 6.38
N THR A 219 2.37 -8.03 6.78
CA THR A 219 2.85 -8.45 8.09
C THR A 219 2.13 -7.71 9.22
N GLY A 220 1.63 -8.49 10.18
CA GLY A 220 1.20 -7.97 11.48
C GLY A 220 2.33 -7.19 12.13
N GLY A 221 2.11 -5.89 12.32
CA GLY A 221 3.11 -4.94 12.81
C GLY A 221 2.70 -3.54 12.39
N ALA A 222 2.05 -2.83 13.31
CA ALA A 222 1.45 -1.52 13.12
C ALA A 222 2.38 -0.53 12.39
N SER A 223 1.99 -0.06 11.19
CA SER A 223 1.84 1.37 10.84
C SER A 223 1.61 1.60 9.34
N SER A 224 0.40 2.09 9.05
CA SER A 224 -0.07 2.98 7.98
C SER A 224 0.52 2.93 6.57
N SER A 225 -0.25 2.36 5.64
CA SER A 225 -1.19 3.13 4.79
C SER A 225 -1.91 2.12 3.87
N SER A 226 -3.24 2.14 3.86
CA SER A 226 -4.14 1.13 3.24
C SER A 226 -3.98 -0.30 3.78
N SER A 227 -4.18 -0.46 5.09
CA SER A 227 -4.35 -1.79 5.67
C SER A 227 -5.76 -2.28 5.37
N ALA A 228 -5.94 -2.99 4.25
CA ALA A 228 -6.98 -4.02 4.20
C ALA A 228 -6.48 -5.20 5.04
N HIS A 229 -6.43 -5.01 6.36
CA HIS A 229 -6.53 -6.11 7.29
C HIS A 229 -7.81 -6.83 6.89
N TYR A 230 -7.74 -8.08 6.45
CA TYR A 230 -8.90 -8.94 6.59
C TYR A 230 -9.05 -9.14 8.10
N PRO A 231 -10.10 -8.61 8.72
CA PRO A 231 -10.48 -9.09 10.04
C PRO A 231 -10.75 -10.58 9.86
N LEU A 232 -10.29 -11.38 10.82
CA LEU A 232 -10.65 -12.78 10.96
C LEU A 232 -12.16 -12.89 10.68
N VAL A 233 -12.54 -13.61 9.62
CA VAL A 233 -13.91 -13.58 9.06
C VAL A 233 -14.96 -13.82 10.16
N ASP A 234 -14.59 -14.60 11.18
CA ASP A 234 -15.41 -14.91 12.34
C ASP A 234 -15.70 -13.69 13.25
N GLU A 235 -14.73 -12.80 13.50
CA GLU A 235 -14.95 -11.58 14.28
C GLU A 235 -15.90 -10.62 13.55
N LEU A 236 -15.82 -10.59 12.22
CA LEU A 236 -16.69 -9.76 11.40
C LEU A 236 -18.12 -10.33 11.37
N ILE A 237 -18.27 -11.66 11.32
CA ILE A 237 -19.57 -12.33 11.40
C ILE A 237 -20.21 -12.09 12.76
N GLU A 238 -19.47 -12.17 13.87
CA GLU A 238 -20.02 -11.84 15.19
C GLU A 238 -20.45 -10.37 15.28
N LYS A 239 -19.62 -9.44 14.82
CA LYS A 239 -19.96 -8.00 14.81
C LYS A 239 -21.20 -7.70 13.96
N ILE A 240 -21.38 -8.41 12.85
CA ILE A 240 -22.58 -8.26 12.01
C ILE A 240 -23.81 -8.75 12.78
N LYS A 241 -23.75 -9.93 13.41
CA LYS A 241 -24.85 -10.45 14.23
C LYS A 241 -25.23 -9.51 15.37
N THR A 242 -24.24 -8.96 16.08
CA THR A 242 -24.48 -7.99 17.15
C THR A 242 -25.17 -6.73 16.62
N LYS A 243 -24.71 -6.21 15.47
CA LYS A 243 -25.34 -5.04 14.85
C LYS A 243 -26.75 -5.32 14.36
N ASP A 244 -27.02 -6.50 13.82
CA ASP A 244 -28.36 -6.89 13.40
C ASP A 244 -29.33 -6.91 14.59
N THR A 245 -28.91 -7.44 15.73
CA THR A 245 -29.73 -7.40 16.96
C THR A 245 -29.97 -5.98 17.48
N GLU A 246 -28.95 -5.11 17.41
CA GLU A 246 -29.09 -3.70 17.79
C GLU A 246 -30.04 -2.95 16.86
N ILE A 247 -30.01 -3.25 15.55
CA ILE A 247 -30.92 -2.68 14.57
C ILE A 247 -32.38 -3.11 14.83
N GLU A 248 -32.61 -4.37 15.18
CA GLU A 248 -33.96 -4.84 15.54
C GLU A 248 -34.48 -4.12 16.77
N PHE A 249 -33.65 -3.97 17.81
CA PHE A 249 -34.01 -3.22 19.01
C PHE A 249 -34.34 -1.76 18.69
N LEU A 250 -33.48 -1.06 17.93
CA LEU A 250 -33.70 0.33 17.54
C LEU A 250 -34.95 0.50 16.67
N LYS A 251 -35.28 -0.48 15.81
CA LYS A 251 -36.52 -0.44 15.02
C LYS A 251 -37.76 -0.55 15.91
N GLN A 252 -37.71 -1.40 16.93
CA GLN A 252 -38.79 -1.56 17.89
C GLN A 252 -39.00 -0.29 18.71
N ASP A 253 -37.93 0.28 19.27
CA ASP A 253 -37.98 1.51 20.06
C ASP A 253 -38.48 2.71 19.23
N ASN A 254 -38.02 2.84 17.98
CA ASN A 254 -38.54 3.85 17.05
C ASN A 254 -40.03 3.64 16.71
N ALA A 255 -40.53 2.40 16.71
CA ALA A 255 -41.95 2.15 16.51
C ALA A 255 -42.77 2.57 17.74
N GLU A 256 -42.26 2.30 18.94
CA GLU A 256 -42.87 2.70 20.21
C GLU A 256 -42.94 4.23 20.36
N ILE A 257 -41.84 4.94 20.08
CA ILE A 257 -41.79 6.41 20.07
C ILE A 257 -42.82 7.00 19.10
N ARG A 258 -43.01 6.38 17.93
CA ARG A 258 -44.03 6.85 16.96
C ARG A 258 -45.45 6.70 17.49
N VAL A 259 -45.75 5.61 18.21
CA VAL A 259 -47.05 5.40 18.85
C VAL A 259 -47.27 6.43 19.95
N GLU A 260 -46.27 6.65 20.81
CA GLU A 260 -46.36 7.64 21.89
C GLU A 260 -46.56 9.06 21.35
N LEU A 261 -45.83 9.45 20.31
CA LEU A 261 -46.01 10.75 19.64
C LEU A 261 -47.42 10.92 19.06
N GLN A 262 -48.01 9.86 18.53
CA GLN A 262 -49.37 9.90 18.02
C GLN A 262 -50.39 10.07 19.15
N GLN A 263 -50.19 9.39 20.28
CA GLN A 263 -51.03 9.53 21.47
C GLN A 263 -50.94 10.92 22.09
N ASN A 264 -49.73 11.47 22.21
CA ASN A 264 -49.54 12.84 22.69
C ASN A 264 -50.21 13.87 21.78
N ARG A 265 -50.17 13.65 20.45
CA ARG A 265 -50.89 14.50 19.50
C ARG A 265 -52.41 14.43 19.72
N THR A 266 -52.98 13.25 19.93
CA THR A 266 -54.43 13.12 20.17
C THR A 266 -54.84 13.78 21.48
N THR A 267 -54.07 13.60 22.55
CA THR A 267 -54.34 14.25 23.84
C THR A 267 -54.24 15.77 23.76
N MET A 268 -53.30 16.30 22.99
CA MET A 268 -53.18 17.75 22.76
C MET A 268 -54.41 18.30 22.01
N GLU A 269 -54.90 17.57 21.01
CA GLU A 269 -56.10 17.95 20.26
C GLU A 269 -57.34 17.94 21.16
N GLU A 270 -57.52 16.90 21.98
CA GLU A 270 -58.61 16.81 22.97
C GLU A 270 -58.58 17.97 23.96
N ASN A 271 -57.39 18.32 24.48
CA ASN A 271 -57.22 19.45 25.39
C ASN A 271 -57.54 20.79 24.71
N ASN A 272 -57.20 20.95 23.43
CA ASN A 272 -57.55 22.15 22.67
C ASN A 272 -59.07 22.26 22.48
N VAL A 273 -59.74 21.17 22.11
CA VAL A 273 -61.21 21.11 21.99
C VAL A 273 -61.90 21.44 23.31
N LEU A 274 -61.40 20.88 24.43
CA LEU A 274 -61.88 21.19 25.78
C LEU A 274 -61.75 22.68 26.10
N THR A 275 -60.59 23.27 25.78
CA THR A 275 -60.32 24.70 26.00
C THR A 275 -61.27 25.58 25.19
N GLN A 276 -61.46 25.28 23.90
CA GLN A 276 -62.41 26.00 23.04
C GLN A 276 -63.85 25.88 23.57
N THR A 277 -64.24 24.68 24.02
CA THR A 277 -65.56 24.45 24.61
C THR A 277 -65.78 25.27 25.87
N LEU A 278 -64.77 25.34 26.74
CA LEU A 278 -64.81 26.15 27.95
C LEU A 278 -64.92 27.65 27.63
N LEU A 279 -64.10 28.15 26.70
CA LEU A 279 -64.16 29.55 26.24
C LEU A 279 -65.55 29.90 25.69
N GLN A 280 -66.14 29.01 24.89
CA GLN A 280 -67.50 29.20 24.37
C GLN A 280 -68.57 29.23 25.48
N LYS A 281 -68.41 28.40 26.52
CA LYS A 281 -69.30 28.44 27.70
C LYS A 281 -69.14 29.72 28.51
N PHE A 282 -67.92 30.27 28.62
CA PHE A 282 -67.70 31.56 29.27
C PHE A 282 -68.34 32.70 28.47
N ARG A 283 -68.10 32.74 27.15
CA ARG A 283 -68.70 33.73 26.24
C ARG A 283 -70.23 33.74 26.30
N THR A 284 -70.85 32.55 26.32
CA THR A 284 -72.33 32.46 26.43
C THR A 284 -72.87 32.92 27.79
N ARG A 285 -72.11 32.81 28.88
CA ARG A 285 -72.53 33.29 30.21
C ARG A 285 -72.25 34.76 30.49
N PHE A 286 -71.12 35.28 30.01
CA PHE A 286 -70.57 36.58 30.45
C PHE A 286 -70.54 37.64 29.33
N GLY A 287 -70.89 37.28 28.09
CA GLY A 287 -70.86 38.19 26.93
C GLY A 287 -69.56 38.08 26.14
N GLU A 288 -69.50 38.75 24.98
CA GLU A 288 -68.35 38.72 24.05
C GLU A 288 -67.09 39.45 24.58
N ASP A 289 -67.23 40.29 25.62
CA ASP A 289 -66.16 41.14 26.15
C ASP A 289 -65.36 40.51 27.32
N PHE A 290 -65.44 39.19 27.49
CA PHE A 290 -64.60 38.40 28.43
C PHE A 290 -63.35 37.87 27.73
#